data_AF-A0A2D9WNT6-F1
#
_entry.id   AF-A0A2D9WNT6-F1
#
_cell.length_a   1.000
_cell.length_b   1.000
_cell.length_c   1.000
_cell.angle_alpha   90.00
_cell.angle_beta   90.00
_cell.angle_gamma   90.00
#
_symmetry.space_group_name_H-M   'P 1'
#
loop_
_entity.id
_entity.type
_entity.pdbx_description
1 polymer ?
#
loop_
_entity_poly.entity_id
_entity_poly.type
_entity_poly.pdbx_seq_one_letter_code
_entity_poly.pdbx_strand_id
1 'polypeptide(L)'
;MRPIENEIKKINDNICKNIDLISDSERGFVSQNILSQLRNLIDHTSLRIYADTADAEVCWDDLKKASSYVQSNGKFKFITKFYNLLEIVASHYTQDEQGSERLMLKYYEHLLKLKKYLKSNYGIEVLNNIHKFPLNTDPALQDYYEKIVEQINNPQASRKASNYRDRYYIQK
;
A
#
# COMPACT_ATOMS: atom_id res chain seq x y z
N MET A 1 5.62 -14.45 -18.79
CA MET A 1 5.37 -13.20 -18.03
C MET A 1 5.42 -12.06 -19.04
N ARG A 2 4.36 -11.25 -19.13
CA ARG A 2 4.27 -10.19 -20.16
C ARG A 2 5.31 -9.08 -19.85
N PRO A 3 5.78 -8.31 -20.85
CA PRO A 3 6.74 -7.21 -20.62
C PRO A 3 6.28 -6.23 -19.52
N ILE A 4 4.99 -5.88 -19.49
CA ILE A 4 4.38 -5.00 -18.48
C ILE A 4 4.52 -5.58 -17.06
N GLU A 5 4.38 -6.89 -16.89
CA GLU A 5 4.46 -7.55 -15.58
C GLU A 5 5.90 -7.54 -15.06
N ASN A 6 6.90 -7.60 -15.95
CA ASN A 6 8.31 -7.45 -15.59
C ASN A 6 8.59 -6.02 -15.08
N GLU A 7 8.01 -5.00 -15.70
CA GLU A 7 8.16 -3.62 -15.25
C GLU A 7 7.48 -3.39 -13.90
N ILE A 8 6.27 -3.91 -13.69
CA ILE A 8 5.62 -3.92 -12.37
C ILE A 8 6.53 -4.55 -11.31
N LYS A 9 7.18 -5.68 -11.64
CA LYS A 9 8.10 -6.35 -10.73
C LYS A 9 9.34 -5.51 -10.43
N LYS A 10 9.97 -4.89 -11.44
CA LYS A 10 11.13 -4.00 -11.23
C LYS A 10 10.80 -2.82 -10.32
N ILE A 11 9.65 -2.17 -10.55
CA ILE A 11 9.17 -1.05 -9.72
C ILE A 11 8.90 -1.54 -8.31
N ASN A 12 8.23 -2.68 -8.16
CA ASN A 12 8.00 -3.31 -6.86
C ASN A 12 9.30 -3.58 -6.11
N ASP A 13 10.31 -4.14 -6.78
CA ASP A 13 11.58 -4.50 -6.16
C ASP A 13 12.32 -3.24 -5.68
N ASN A 14 12.22 -2.14 -6.42
CA ASN A 14 12.72 -0.83 -6.01
C ASN A 14 12.00 -0.30 -4.76
N ILE A 15 10.66 -0.38 -4.73
CA ILE A 15 9.87 0.01 -3.54
C ILE A 15 10.24 -0.86 -2.33
N CYS A 16 10.32 -2.17 -2.51
CA CYS A 16 10.67 -3.09 -1.43
C CYS A 16 12.08 -2.82 -0.91
N LYS A 17 13.05 -2.57 -1.80
CA LYS A 17 14.40 -2.19 -1.40
C LYS A 17 14.42 -0.90 -0.58
N ASN A 18 13.65 0.11 -0.99
CA ASN A 18 13.49 1.34 -0.20
C ASN A 18 12.93 1.03 1.20
N ILE A 19 11.88 0.22 1.30
CA ILE A 19 11.29 -0.17 2.59
C ILE A 19 12.30 -0.90 3.48
N ASP A 20 13.13 -1.78 2.92
CA ASP A 20 14.16 -2.51 3.68
C ASP A 20 15.31 -1.59 4.16
N LEU A 21 15.50 -0.43 3.53
CA LEU A 21 16.51 0.57 3.92
C LEU A 21 15.99 1.59 4.94
N ILE A 22 14.73 1.50 5.38
CA ILE A 22 14.18 2.49 6.32
C ILE A 22 14.92 2.43 7.65
N SER A 23 15.53 3.57 8.00
CA SER A 23 16.01 3.91 9.33
C SER A 23 15.25 5.13 9.86
N ASP A 24 15.22 5.34 11.18
CA ASP A 24 14.48 6.45 11.80
C ASP A 24 14.91 7.83 11.26
N SER A 25 16.18 7.99 10.88
CA SER A 25 16.73 9.24 10.33
C SER A 25 16.47 9.44 8.84
N GLU A 26 16.18 8.38 8.08
CA GLU A 26 16.04 8.43 6.62
C GLU A 26 14.61 8.17 6.16
N ARG A 27 13.68 7.93 7.09
CA ARG A 27 12.28 7.59 6.80
C ARG A 27 11.62 8.58 5.85
N GLY A 28 11.88 9.87 5.99
CA GLY A 28 11.32 10.91 5.13
C GLY A 28 11.86 10.87 3.71
N PHE A 29 13.19 10.80 3.55
CA PHE A 29 13.86 10.60 2.27
C PHE A 29 13.40 9.32 1.56
N VAL A 30 13.33 8.21 2.29
CA VAL A 30 12.84 6.94 1.75
C VAL A 30 11.37 7.04 1.35
N SER A 31 10.55 7.76 2.12
CA SER A 31 9.14 7.99 1.78
C SER A 31 8.97 8.77 0.46
N GLN A 32 9.82 9.76 0.19
CA GLN A 32 9.84 10.46 -1.10
C GLN A 32 10.14 9.49 -2.25
N ASN A 33 11.17 8.67 -2.09
CA ASN A 33 11.57 7.69 -3.10
C ASN A 33 10.44 6.70 -3.37
N ILE A 34 9.80 6.16 -2.32
CA ILE A 34 8.67 5.25 -2.46
C ILE A 34 7.51 5.94 -3.20
N LEU A 35 7.12 7.16 -2.81
CA LEU A 35 6.02 7.89 -3.46
C LEU A 35 6.26 8.10 -4.96
N SER A 36 7.50 8.41 -5.36
CA SER A 36 7.86 8.51 -6.78
C SER A 36 7.65 7.20 -7.55
N GLN A 37 8.01 6.06 -6.94
CA GLN A 37 7.84 4.74 -7.55
C GLN A 37 6.39 4.25 -7.52
N LEU A 38 5.60 4.66 -6.52
CA LEU A 38 4.18 4.32 -6.44
C LEU A 38 3.39 4.88 -7.62
N ARG A 39 3.79 6.05 -8.12
CA ARG A 39 3.19 6.62 -9.33
C ARG A 39 3.38 5.69 -10.53
N ASN A 40 4.63 5.28 -10.76
CA ASN A 40 4.96 4.32 -11.82
C ASN A 40 4.18 3.02 -11.63
N LEU A 41 4.08 2.51 -10.40
CA LEU A 41 3.35 1.27 -10.11
C LEU A 41 1.87 1.34 -10.48
N ILE A 42 1.19 2.46 -10.20
CA ILE A 42 -0.21 2.67 -10.59
C ILE A 42 -0.36 2.78 -12.09
N ASP A 43 0.53 3.52 -12.75
CA ASP A 43 0.52 3.74 -14.20
C ASP A 43 0.67 2.40 -14.94
N HIS A 44 1.61 1.55 -14.49
CA HIS A 44 1.78 0.19 -15.01
C HIS A 44 0.64 -0.76 -14.65
N THR A 45 0.05 -0.61 -13.48
CA THR A 45 -1.16 -1.37 -13.12
C THR A 45 -2.30 -1.01 -14.07
N SER A 46 -2.44 0.28 -14.41
CA SER A 46 -3.46 0.76 -15.34
C SER A 46 -3.23 0.23 -16.75
N LEU A 47 -1.98 0.22 -17.22
CA LEU A 47 -1.60 -0.45 -18.48
C LEU A 47 -1.95 -1.92 -18.48
N ARG A 48 -1.65 -2.64 -17.39
CA ARG A 48 -1.96 -4.07 -17.27
C ARG A 48 -3.46 -4.33 -17.34
N ILE A 49 -4.27 -3.47 -16.72
CA ILE A 49 -5.74 -3.53 -16.78
C ILE A 49 -6.23 -3.27 -18.21
N TYR A 50 -5.72 -2.23 -18.86
CA TYR A 50 -6.10 -1.88 -20.22
C TYR A 50 -5.74 -2.97 -21.23
N ALA A 51 -4.61 -3.66 -21.02
CA ALA A 51 -4.19 -4.80 -21.83
C ALA A 51 -5.13 -6.02 -21.77
N ASP A 52 -6.08 -6.08 -20.84
CA ASP A 52 -7.14 -7.11 -20.88
C ASP A 52 -8.23 -6.77 -21.90
N THR A 53 -8.30 -5.52 -22.35
CA THR A 53 -9.33 -5.01 -23.28
C THR A 53 -8.79 -4.64 -24.65
N ALA A 54 -7.47 -4.59 -24.81
CA ALA A 54 -6.84 -4.25 -26.06
C ALA A 54 -6.74 -5.49 -26.95
N ASP A 55 -7.16 -5.36 -28.21
CA ASP A 55 -7.00 -6.40 -29.22
C ASP A 55 -5.54 -6.54 -29.71
N ALA A 56 -4.67 -5.60 -29.32
CA ALA A 56 -3.26 -5.52 -29.72
C ALA A 56 -2.31 -5.40 -28.51
N GLU A 57 -1.02 -5.63 -28.73
CA GLU A 57 0.00 -5.49 -27.70
C GLU A 57 0.12 -4.03 -27.25
N VAL A 58 -0.11 -3.79 -25.95
CA VAL A 58 -0.08 -2.46 -25.34
C VAL A 58 1.36 -2.03 -25.10
N CYS A 59 1.72 -0.81 -25.50
CA CYS A 59 3.04 -0.24 -25.28
C CYS A 59 3.02 0.92 -24.26
N TRP A 60 4.20 1.51 -24.03
CA TRP A 60 4.37 2.65 -23.10
C TRP A 60 3.58 3.89 -23.53
N ASP A 61 3.42 4.12 -24.82
CA ASP A 61 2.67 5.29 -25.34
C ASP A 61 1.17 5.22 -25.01
N ASP A 62 0.67 4.03 -24.67
CA ASP A 62 -0.72 3.82 -24.28
C ASP A 62 -1.00 4.17 -22.81
N LEU A 63 -0.02 4.65 -22.05
CA LEU A 63 -0.18 5.05 -20.64
C LEU A 63 -1.37 5.98 -20.42
N LYS A 64 -1.53 6.99 -21.30
CA LYS A 64 -2.64 7.93 -21.23
C LYS A 64 -3.98 7.24 -21.50
N LYS A 65 -4.06 6.38 -22.51
CA LYS A 65 -5.28 5.63 -22.84
C LYS A 65 -5.67 4.69 -21.71
N ALA A 66 -4.69 4.00 -21.14
CA ALA A 66 -4.88 3.09 -20.02
C ALA A 66 -5.38 3.83 -18.77
N SER A 67 -4.79 4.98 -18.46
CA SER A 67 -5.27 5.84 -17.37
C SER A 67 -6.71 6.29 -17.63
N SER A 68 -7.02 6.81 -18.83
CA SER A 68 -8.40 7.21 -19.18
C SER A 68 -9.40 6.05 -19.11
N TYR A 69 -9.01 4.85 -19.54
CA TYR A 69 -9.84 3.64 -19.43
C TYR A 69 -10.13 3.25 -17.97
N VAL A 70 -9.10 3.27 -17.12
CA VAL A 70 -9.25 2.99 -15.69
C VAL A 70 -10.15 4.03 -15.02
N GLN A 71 -9.98 5.31 -15.35
CA GLN A 71 -10.77 6.41 -14.79
C GLN A 71 -12.23 6.42 -15.24
N SER A 72 -12.53 5.95 -16.46
CA SER A 72 -13.91 5.88 -16.96
C SER A 72 -14.70 4.69 -16.41
N ASN A 73 -14.02 3.67 -15.87
CA ASN A 73 -14.66 2.46 -15.39
C ASN A 73 -14.78 2.45 -13.85
N GLY A 74 -16.03 2.51 -13.35
CA GLY A 74 -16.34 2.52 -11.92
C GLY A 74 -15.78 1.31 -11.13
N LYS A 75 -15.52 0.18 -11.78
CA LYS A 75 -14.87 -1.00 -11.17
C LYS A 75 -13.48 -0.66 -10.60
N PHE A 76 -12.76 0.28 -11.22
CA PHE A 76 -11.41 0.65 -10.84
C PHE A 76 -11.36 1.98 -10.06
N LYS A 77 -12.48 2.44 -9.51
CA LYS A 77 -12.59 3.69 -8.74
C LYS A 77 -11.54 3.81 -7.62
N PHE A 78 -11.14 2.71 -6.99
CA PHE A 78 -10.10 2.75 -5.96
C PHE A 78 -8.70 3.06 -6.54
N ILE A 79 -8.40 2.60 -7.75
CA ILE A 79 -7.17 2.89 -8.50
C ILE A 79 -7.21 4.34 -8.95
N THR A 80 -8.32 4.81 -9.53
CA THR A 80 -8.53 6.20 -9.91
C THR A 80 -8.33 7.15 -8.72
N LYS A 81 -8.93 6.82 -7.57
CA LYS A 81 -8.75 7.62 -6.35
C LYS A 81 -7.28 7.67 -5.94
N PHE A 82 -6.57 6.55 -6.01
CA PHE A 82 -5.16 6.50 -5.63
C PHE A 82 -4.26 7.23 -6.63
N TYR A 83 -4.51 7.10 -7.93
CA TYR A 83 -3.86 7.85 -9.00
C TYR A 83 -3.98 9.36 -8.77
N ASN A 84 -5.19 9.87 -8.52
CA ASN A 84 -5.44 11.30 -8.32
C ASN A 84 -4.70 11.81 -7.06
N LEU A 85 -4.67 11.00 -5.99
CA LEU A 85 -3.94 11.32 -4.77
C LEU A 85 -2.43 11.44 -5.03
N LEU A 86 -1.84 10.58 -5.87
CA LEU A 86 -0.43 10.67 -6.24
C LEU A 86 -0.15 11.79 -7.26
N GLU A 87 -1.09 12.09 -8.15
CA GLU A 87 -0.94 13.16 -9.16
C GLU A 87 -0.84 14.55 -8.51
N ILE A 88 -1.65 14.81 -7.48
CA ILE A 88 -1.57 16.06 -6.70
C ILE A 88 -0.19 16.21 -6.05
N VAL A 89 0.39 15.10 -5.59
CA VAL A 89 1.69 15.08 -4.92
C VAL A 89 2.81 15.33 -5.91
N ALA A 90 2.77 14.72 -7.10
CA ALA A 90 3.79 14.87 -8.13
C ALA A 90 3.78 16.25 -8.83
N SER A 91 2.64 16.93 -8.87
CA SER A 91 2.47 18.18 -9.65
C SER A 91 2.86 19.45 -8.90
N HIS A 92 2.82 19.47 -7.56
CA HIS A 92 2.79 20.75 -6.84
C HIS A 92 3.83 20.95 -5.73
N TYR A 93 4.68 19.98 -5.40
CA TYR A 93 5.65 20.15 -4.32
C TYR A 93 6.95 19.42 -4.60
N THR A 94 8.10 20.09 -4.40
CA THR A 94 9.31 19.38 -3.95
C THR A 94 8.97 18.91 -2.55
N GLN A 95 8.42 17.70 -2.47
CA GLN A 95 7.74 17.23 -1.29
C GLN A 95 8.72 17.23 -0.11
N ASP A 96 8.45 17.97 0.95
CA ASP A 96 9.31 17.89 2.13
C ASP A 96 9.27 16.47 2.71
N GLU A 97 10.36 16.05 3.34
CA GLU A 97 10.52 14.71 3.90
C GLU A 97 9.38 14.36 4.88
N GLN A 98 8.99 15.28 5.77
CA GLN A 98 7.89 15.09 6.71
C GLN A 98 6.54 14.96 5.99
N GLY A 99 6.31 15.75 4.94
CA GLY A 99 5.12 15.64 4.09
C GLY A 99 5.02 14.27 3.42
N SER A 100 6.16 13.72 3.02
CA SER A 100 6.26 12.39 2.41
C SER A 100 5.92 11.27 3.37
N GLU A 101 6.42 11.34 4.60
CA GLU A 101 6.06 10.38 5.64
C GLU A 101 4.56 10.37 5.93
N ARG A 102 3.96 11.56 6.12
CA ARG A 102 2.52 11.67 6.40
C ARG A 102 1.68 11.10 5.27
N LEU A 103 2.11 11.31 4.03
CA LEU A 103 1.42 10.77 2.85
C LEU A 103 1.57 9.26 2.75
N MET A 104 2.74 8.69 3.06
CA MET A 104 2.89 7.24 3.13
C MET A 104 1.96 6.59 4.16
N LEU A 105 1.81 7.20 5.35
CA LEU A 105 0.83 6.75 6.35
C LEU A 105 -0.60 6.84 5.83
N LYS A 106 -0.97 7.98 5.24
CA LYS A 106 -2.30 8.20 4.67
C LYS A 106 -2.62 7.22 3.53
N TYR A 107 -1.62 6.85 2.74
CA TYR A 107 -1.79 6.00 1.56
C TYR A 107 -1.61 4.51 1.84
N TYR A 108 -1.24 4.12 3.06
CA TYR A 108 -0.98 2.73 3.42
C TYR A 108 -2.17 1.80 3.12
N GLU A 109 -3.40 2.22 3.39
CA GLU A 109 -4.59 1.44 3.04
C GLU A 109 -4.72 1.24 1.51
N HIS A 110 -4.41 2.28 0.73
CA HIS A 110 -4.43 2.21 -0.73
C HIS A 110 -3.40 1.22 -1.27
N LEU A 111 -2.22 1.16 -0.64
CA LEU A 111 -1.16 0.18 -0.95
C LEU A 111 -1.64 -1.26 -0.73
N LEU A 112 -2.30 -1.52 0.39
CA LEU A 112 -2.85 -2.85 0.68
C LEU A 112 -3.96 -3.25 -0.31
N LYS A 113 -4.82 -2.31 -0.70
CA LYS A 113 -5.85 -2.54 -1.72
C LYS A 113 -5.23 -2.87 -3.08
N LEU A 114 -4.20 -2.12 -3.50
CA LEU A 114 -3.48 -2.36 -4.75
C LEU A 114 -2.78 -3.73 -4.73
N LYS A 115 -2.08 -4.05 -3.64
CA LYS A 115 -1.45 -5.37 -3.41
C LYS A 115 -2.45 -6.51 -3.56
N LYS A 116 -3.59 -6.42 -2.88
CA LYS A 116 -4.65 -7.44 -2.96
C LYS A 116 -5.19 -7.56 -4.38
N TYR A 117 -5.46 -6.45 -5.04
CA TYR A 117 -6.00 -6.43 -6.39
C TYR A 117 -5.08 -7.12 -7.41
N LEU A 118 -3.80 -6.75 -7.44
CA LEU A 118 -2.82 -7.33 -8.36
C LEU A 118 -2.65 -8.84 -8.13
N LYS A 119 -2.63 -9.29 -6.87
CA LYS A 119 -2.55 -10.71 -6.53
C LYS A 119 -3.81 -11.47 -6.96
N SER A 120 -5.00 -10.96 -6.62
CA SER A 120 -6.26 -11.65 -6.91
C SER A 120 -6.62 -11.70 -8.39
N ASN A 121 -6.32 -10.65 -9.15
CA ASN A 121 -6.75 -10.55 -10.55
C ASN A 121 -5.68 -11.03 -11.55
N TYR A 122 -4.40 -10.91 -11.18
CA TYR A 122 -3.29 -11.17 -12.10
C TYR A 122 -2.25 -12.15 -11.54
N GLY A 123 -2.36 -12.57 -10.29
CA GLY A 123 -1.34 -13.41 -9.64
C GLY A 123 0.00 -12.69 -9.41
N ILE A 124 0.02 -11.36 -9.52
CA ILE A 124 1.25 -10.56 -9.38
C ILE A 124 1.40 -10.17 -7.90
N GLU A 125 2.48 -10.61 -7.28
CA GLU A 125 2.80 -10.26 -5.89
C GLU A 125 3.63 -8.99 -5.83
N VAL A 126 3.15 -7.99 -5.08
CA VAL A 126 3.82 -6.72 -4.84
C VAL A 126 3.76 -6.35 -3.36
N LEU A 127 4.63 -5.41 -2.94
CA LEU A 127 4.65 -4.81 -1.62
C LEU A 127 4.75 -5.88 -0.52
N ASN A 128 5.64 -6.85 -0.72
CA ASN A 128 5.77 -8.03 0.14
C ASN A 128 6.20 -7.65 1.57
N ASN A 129 7.13 -6.71 1.69
CA ASN A 129 7.67 -6.19 2.94
C ASN A 129 6.97 -4.91 3.44
N ILE A 130 5.78 -4.55 2.91
CA ILE A 130 5.08 -3.31 3.31
C ILE A 130 4.82 -3.18 4.81
N HIS A 131 4.68 -4.31 5.50
CA HIS A 131 4.51 -4.38 6.95
C HIS A 131 5.74 -3.87 7.74
N LYS A 132 6.92 -3.78 7.10
CA LYS A 132 8.12 -3.19 7.70
C LYS A 132 8.12 -1.67 7.67
N PHE A 133 7.24 -1.04 6.88
CA PHE A 133 7.16 0.41 6.86
C PHE A 133 6.68 0.91 8.24
N PRO A 134 7.43 1.79 8.92
CA PRO A 134 7.09 2.24 10.26
C PRO A 134 5.84 3.13 10.23
N LEU A 135 4.74 2.55 10.73
CA LEU A 135 3.45 3.24 10.86
C LEU A 135 3.37 4.12 12.09
N ASN A 136 4.11 3.77 13.15
CA ASN A 136 4.15 4.55 14.37
C ASN A 136 5.05 5.78 14.20
N THR A 137 4.52 6.93 14.60
CA THR A 137 5.24 8.20 14.62
C THR A 137 5.56 8.69 16.02
N ASP A 138 5.03 8.02 17.05
CA ASP A 138 5.20 8.43 18.44
C ASP A 138 6.15 7.47 19.18
N PRO A 139 7.39 7.90 19.45
CA PRO A 139 8.35 7.12 20.22
C PRO A 139 7.85 6.80 21.64
N ALA A 140 7.01 7.66 22.23
CA ALA A 140 6.49 7.47 23.59
C ALA A 140 5.49 6.31 23.69
N LEU A 141 4.94 5.87 22.55
CA LEU A 141 4.04 4.71 22.51
C LEU A 141 4.79 3.39 22.35
N GLN A 142 6.11 3.40 22.09
CA GLN A 142 6.89 2.19 21.88
C GLN A 142 6.82 1.25 23.10
N ASP A 143 7.04 1.79 24.30
CA ASP A 143 6.90 1.06 25.57
C ASP A 143 5.50 0.44 25.75
N TYR A 144 4.47 1.14 25.27
CA TYR A 144 3.08 0.67 25.35
C TYR A 144 2.82 -0.49 24.38
N TYR A 145 3.35 -0.41 23.15
CA TYR A 145 3.24 -1.49 22.17
C TYR A 145 4.03 -2.72 22.58
N GLU A 146 5.21 -2.57 23.16
CA GLU A 146 5.99 -3.69 23.71
C GLU A 146 5.19 -4.46 24.76
N LYS A 147 4.52 -3.75 25.68
CA LYS A 147 3.61 -4.35 26.67
C LYS A 147 2.44 -5.09 26.04
N ILE A 148 1.87 -4.58 24.93
CA ILE A 148 0.80 -5.30 24.19
C ILE A 148 1.35 -6.58 23.55
N VAL A 149 2.52 -6.51 22.91
CA VAL A 149 3.17 -7.65 22.26
C VAL A 149 3.48 -8.75 23.28
N GLU A 150 3.99 -8.39 24.46
CA GLU A 150 4.20 -9.33 25.58
C GLU A 150 2.92 -10.06 25.96
N GLN A 151 1.78 -9.35 26.06
CA GLN A 151 0.49 -9.95 26.40
C GLN A 151 -0.06 -10.86 25.31
N ILE A 152 0.12 -10.49 24.03
CA ILE A 152 -0.29 -11.33 22.89
C ILE A 152 0.54 -12.63 22.85
N ASN A 153 1.85 -12.52 23.09
CA ASN A 153 2.79 -13.64 23.05
C ASN A 153 2.71 -14.53 24.30
N ASN A 154 2.05 -14.08 25.37
CA ASN A 154 1.83 -14.86 26.59
C ASN A 154 0.33 -15.15 26.86
N PRO A 155 -0.33 -15.97 26.01
CA PRO A 155 -1.77 -16.24 26.10
C PRO A 155 -2.19 -17.06 27.33
N GLN A 156 -1.24 -17.60 28.10
CA GLN A 156 -1.54 -18.45 29.27
C GLN A 156 -1.76 -17.69 30.57
N ALA A 157 -1.25 -16.44 30.70
CA ALA A 157 -1.36 -15.70 31.96
C ALA A 157 -2.76 -15.10 32.23
N SER A 158 -3.58 -14.88 31.19
CA SER A 158 -4.83 -14.11 31.29
C SER A 158 -6.11 -14.91 31.10
N ARG A 159 -6.05 -16.18 30.71
CA ARG A 159 -7.24 -17.05 30.59
C ARG A 159 -7.46 -17.86 31.86
N LYS A 160 -7.86 -17.20 32.95
CA LYS A 160 -8.68 -17.92 33.94
C LYS A 160 -10.05 -18.12 33.29
N ALA A 161 -10.43 -19.37 33.05
CA ALA A 161 -11.81 -19.69 32.68
C ALA A 161 -12.73 -19.05 33.73
N SER A 162 -13.45 -18.01 33.33
CA SER A 162 -14.43 -17.38 34.19
C SER A 162 -15.55 -18.40 34.41
N ASN A 163 -15.69 -18.91 35.63
CA ASN A 163 -16.84 -19.72 36.04
C ASN A 163 -18.14 -18.89 36.17
N TYR A 164 -18.14 -17.65 35.68
CA TYR A 164 -19.22 -16.70 35.87
C TYR A 164 -20.33 -16.93 34.83
N ARG A 165 -21.46 -17.47 35.29
CA ARG A 165 -22.67 -17.79 34.51
C ARG A 165 -23.74 -16.72 34.65
N ASP A 166 -23.43 -15.46 34.41
CA ASP A 166 -24.50 -14.46 34.33
C ASP A 166 -25.09 -14.40 32.92
N ARG A 167 -26.39 -14.69 32.88
CA ARG A 167 -27.24 -14.65 31.69
C ARG A 167 -27.50 -13.19 31.33
N TYR A 168 -27.05 -12.78 30.16
CA TYR A 168 -27.44 -11.49 29.58
C TYR A 168 -28.78 -11.64 28.88
N TYR A 169 -29.80 -10.91 29.34
CA TYR A 169 -31.04 -10.73 28.59
C TYR A 169 -30.82 -9.65 27.53
N ILE A 170 -30.97 -10.02 26.26
CA ILE A 170 -31.09 -9.06 25.16
C ILE A 170 -32.56 -8.66 25.08
N GLN A 171 -32.85 -7.42 25.44
CA GLN A 171 -34.17 -6.84 25.22
C GLN A 171 -34.28 -6.41 23.76
N LYS A 172 -35.36 -6.82 23.10
CA LYS A 172 -35.61 -6.63 21.67
C LYS A 172 -36.11 -5.23 21.37
#